data_AF-A0A452YQK3-F1
#
_entry.id   AF-A0A452YQK3-F1
#
_cell.length_a   1.000
_cell.length_b   1.000
_cell.length_c   1.000
_cell.angle_alpha   90.00
_cell.angle_beta   90.00
_cell.angle_gamma   90.00
#
_symmetry.space_group_name_H-M   'P 1'
#
loop_
_entity.id
_entity.type
_entity.pdbx_description
1 polymer ?
#
loop_
_entity_poly.entity_id
_entity_poly.type
_entity_poly.pdbx_seq_one_letter_code
_entity_poly.pdbx_strand_id
1 'polypeptide(L)'
;MRVMLLQLEILSNGGSLHEVAHIANGSHPRNCISLLRINSASNSSQNVELLLQESSIHPDGGSLVVFATVDVDAIQVTMSGEDPSYIPLLPMGFAIFPATSPSPGATSSDTTSNGETSPGNADEPATGCLLTVGMQVLASAVPSAKLNLSSVTAINSHICNTIHQITTALKGAGGGRTEPAPAGSDQ
;
A
#
# COMPACT_ATOMS: atom_id res chain seq x y z
N MET A 1 5.40 7.09 1.05
CA MET A 1 5.07 5.85 1.79
C MET A 1 3.87 6.06 2.70
N ARG A 2 3.96 6.71 3.87
CA ARG A 2 2.76 7.02 4.70
C ARG A 2 1.62 7.74 3.94
N VAL A 3 1.97 8.75 3.14
CA VAL A 3 1.01 9.49 2.30
C VAL A 3 0.36 8.60 1.23
N MET A 4 1.08 7.59 0.73
CA MET A 4 0.58 6.71 -0.32
C MET A 4 -0.45 5.70 0.21
N LEU A 5 -0.29 5.24 1.46
CA LEU A 5 -1.26 4.39 2.14
C LEU A 5 -2.51 5.14 2.56
N LEU A 6 -2.35 6.34 3.14
CA LEU A 6 -3.47 7.24 3.41
C LEU A 6 -4.27 7.52 2.15
N GLN A 7 -3.61 7.76 1.01
CA GLN A 7 -4.28 7.90 -0.28
C GLN A 7 -4.96 6.61 -0.73
N LEU A 8 -4.31 5.44 -0.63
CA LEU A 8 -4.89 4.16 -1.04
C LEU A 8 -6.19 3.84 -0.30
N GLU A 9 -6.20 4.08 1.01
CA GLU A 9 -7.33 3.77 1.90
C GLU A 9 -8.47 4.78 1.80
N ILE A 10 -8.15 6.09 1.73
CA ILE A 10 -9.16 7.14 1.48
C ILE A 10 -9.87 6.88 0.15
N LEU A 11 -9.11 6.44 -0.87
CA LEU A 11 -9.65 6.14 -2.20
C LEU A 11 -10.49 4.84 -2.22
N SER A 12 -10.20 3.86 -1.35
CA SER A 12 -10.90 2.57 -1.36
C SER A 12 -12.20 2.57 -0.54
N ASN A 13 -12.26 3.25 0.60
CA ASN A 13 -13.41 3.16 1.53
C ASN A 13 -14.14 4.49 1.78
N GLY A 14 -13.64 5.63 1.29
CA GLY A 14 -14.27 6.95 1.50
C GLY A 14 -14.31 7.42 2.97
N GLY A 15 -13.65 6.72 3.87
CA GLY A 15 -13.53 7.03 5.30
C GLY A 15 -12.31 7.88 5.64
N SER A 16 -12.25 8.39 6.88
CA SER A 16 -11.06 9.05 7.42
C SER A 16 -10.34 8.12 8.39
N LEU A 17 -9.01 8.10 8.31
CA LEU A 17 -8.14 7.40 9.26
C LEU A 17 -7.60 8.40 10.27
N HIS A 18 -7.66 8.05 11.55
CA HIS A 18 -7.09 8.85 12.62
C HIS A 18 -6.02 8.06 13.35
N GLU A 19 -4.77 8.54 13.37
CA GLU A 19 -3.70 7.91 14.11
C GLU A 19 -3.91 8.07 15.62
N VAL A 20 -4.10 6.94 16.30
CA VAL A 20 -4.39 6.86 17.74
C VAL A 20 -3.10 6.65 18.54
N ALA A 21 -2.17 5.86 17.98
CA ALA A 21 -0.88 5.60 18.59
C ALA A 21 0.21 5.44 17.54
N HIS A 22 1.42 5.83 17.92
CA HIS A 22 2.61 5.80 17.09
C HIS A 22 3.79 5.24 17.87
N ILE A 23 4.41 4.17 17.35
CA ILE A 23 5.57 3.54 17.95
C ILE A 23 6.68 3.53 16.89
N ALA A 24 7.81 4.17 17.19
CA ALA A 24 8.99 4.08 16.34
C ALA A 24 9.58 2.66 16.45
N ASN A 25 9.93 2.05 15.31
CA ASN A 25 10.47 0.69 15.26
C ASN A 25 11.91 0.68 14.72
N GLY A 26 12.90 0.62 15.59
CA GLY A 26 14.31 0.61 15.18
C GLY A 26 14.88 2.01 14.88
N SER A 27 16.00 2.06 14.16
CA SER A 27 16.82 3.28 14.01
C SER A 27 16.37 4.20 12.87
N HIS A 28 15.64 3.69 11.88
CA HIS A 28 15.20 4.49 10.74
C HIS A 28 13.88 5.21 11.07
N PRO A 29 13.77 6.53 10.87
CA PRO A 29 12.61 7.31 11.32
C PRO A 29 11.31 6.98 10.57
N ARG A 30 11.41 6.29 9.42
CA ARG A 30 10.24 5.78 8.70
C ARG A 30 9.77 4.41 9.18
N ASN A 31 10.56 3.71 9.99
CA ASN A 31 10.16 2.44 10.53
C ASN A 31 9.27 2.68 11.75
N CYS A 32 8.03 2.20 11.67
CA CYS A 32 7.02 2.55 12.65
C CYS A 32 5.89 1.52 12.68
N ILE A 33 5.24 1.44 13.82
CA ILE A 33 3.96 0.77 14.01
C ILE A 33 2.96 1.86 14.38
N SER A 34 1.87 1.92 13.63
CA SER A 34 0.81 2.92 13.79
C SER A 34 -0.50 2.19 14.06
N LEU A 35 -1.24 2.65 15.06
CA LEU A 35 -2.61 2.19 15.32
C LEU A 35 -3.55 3.28 14.81
N LEU A 36 -4.34 2.96 13.79
CA LEU A 36 -5.23 3.90 13.12
C LEU A 36 -6.68 3.53 13.43
N ARG A 37 -7.50 4.52 13.74
CA ARG A 37 -8.95 4.35 13.85
C ARG A 37 -9.59 4.56 12.49
N ILE A 38 -10.37 3.60 12.04
CA ILE A 38 -11.16 3.70 10.80
C ILE A 38 -12.50 4.35 11.16
N ASN A 39 -12.74 5.58 10.68
CA ASN A 39 -14.03 6.23 10.86
C ASN A 39 -14.88 6.05 9.59
N SER A 40 -15.82 5.11 9.65
CA SER A 40 -16.73 4.82 8.54
C SER A 40 -17.83 5.88 8.49
N ALA A 41 -18.06 6.47 7.31
CA ALA A 41 -19.06 7.54 7.12
C ALA A 41 -20.52 7.05 7.24
N SER A 42 -20.73 5.74 7.33
CA SER A 42 -22.05 5.14 7.48
C SER A 42 -22.51 5.24 8.94
N ASN A 43 -23.64 5.90 9.18
CA ASN A 43 -24.30 6.15 10.48
C ASN A 43 -24.77 4.88 11.24
N SER A 44 -24.08 3.76 11.10
CA SER A 44 -24.26 2.55 11.88
C SER A 44 -23.40 2.65 13.13
N SER A 45 -23.99 3.16 14.20
CA SER A 45 -23.40 3.15 15.54
C SER A 45 -22.84 1.75 15.88
N GLN A 46 -21.69 1.71 16.56
CA GLN A 46 -21.15 0.62 17.40
C GLN A 46 -20.02 -0.28 16.87
N ASN A 47 -19.39 -0.07 15.71
CA ASN A 47 -18.15 -0.82 15.39
C ASN A 47 -17.01 0.09 14.96
N VAL A 48 -16.21 0.51 15.95
CA VAL A 48 -14.95 1.21 15.70
C VAL A 48 -13.92 0.13 15.38
N GLU A 49 -13.54 -0.02 14.12
CA GLU A 49 -12.44 -0.90 13.75
C GLU A 49 -11.10 -0.15 13.86
N LEU A 50 -10.10 -0.83 14.40
CA LEU A 50 -8.73 -0.35 14.43
C LEU A 50 -7.92 -1.05 13.34
N LEU A 51 -7.01 -0.32 12.72
CA LEU A 51 -6.04 -0.82 11.77
C LEU A 51 -4.67 -0.74 12.42
N LEU A 52 -4.05 -1.89 12.66
CA LEU A 52 -2.66 -1.96 13.07
C LEU A 52 -1.79 -2.00 11.82
N GLN A 53 -0.91 -1.02 11.64
CA GLN A 53 -0.06 -0.90 10.46
C GLN A 53 1.41 -0.81 10.87
N GLU A 54 2.22 -1.72 10.36
CA GLU A 54 3.67 -1.64 10.36
C GLU A 54 4.18 -1.09 9.02
N SER A 55 5.17 -0.21 9.09
CA SER A 55 5.93 0.23 7.93
C SER A 55 7.40 0.13 8.22
N SER A 56 8.18 -0.37 7.26
CA SER A 56 9.63 -0.49 7.37
C SER A 56 10.31 -0.20 6.04
N ILE A 57 11.57 0.25 6.13
CA ILE A 57 12.44 0.54 5.00
C ILE A 57 13.63 -0.40 5.09
N HIS A 58 13.94 -1.05 3.97
CA HIS A 58 15.12 -1.86 3.81
C HIS A 58 16.33 -0.98 3.45
N PRO A 59 17.55 -1.28 3.93
CA PRO A 59 18.77 -0.53 3.57
C PRO A 59 18.98 -0.38 2.06
N ASP A 60 18.58 -1.38 1.27
CA ASP A 60 18.70 -1.39 -0.19
C ASP A 60 17.63 -0.54 -0.92
N GLY A 61 16.93 0.34 -0.20
CA GLY A 61 15.90 1.23 -0.76
C GLY A 61 14.51 0.59 -0.89
N GLY A 62 14.36 -0.66 -0.46
CA GLY A 62 13.06 -1.33 -0.37
C GLY A 62 12.16 -0.71 0.70
N SER A 63 10.85 -0.85 0.56
CA SER A 63 9.88 -0.43 1.56
C SER A 63 8.80 -1.47 1.71
N LEU A 64 8.43 -1.79 2.95
CA LEU A 64 7.39 -2.75 3.31
C LEU A 64 6.31 -2.04 4.11
N VAL A 65 5.07 -2.41 3.83
CA VAL A 65 3.91 -2.05 4.63
C VAL A 65 3.13 -3.33 4.89
N VAL A 66 2.84 -3.58 6.17
CA VAL A 66 1.96 -4.67 6.60
C VAL A 66 0.89 -4.06 7.49
N PHE A 67 -0.35 -4.49 7.33
CA PHE A 67 -1.47 -4.03 8.14
C PHE A 67 -2.46 -5.16 8.40
N ALA A 68 -3.19 -5.06 9.50
CA ALA A 68 -4.28 -5.96 9.85
C ALA A 68 -5.36 -5.17 10.60
N THR A 69 -6.63 -5.51 10.36
CA THR A 69 -7.71 -5.01 11.20
C THR A 69 -7.69 -5.72 12.55
N VAL A 70 -7.99 -4.97 13.61
CA VAL A 70 -7.97 -5.44 14.99
C VAL A 70 -9.20 -4.89 15.70
N ASP A 71 -9.83 -5.73 16.50
CA ASP A 71 -10.91 -5.31 17.39
C ASP A 71 -10.36 -4.48 18.57
N VAL A 72 -11.11 -3.48 19.01
CA VAL A 72 -10.80 -2.67 20.18
C VAL A 72 -10.65 -3.56 21.42
N ASP A 73 -11.52 -4.56 21.57
CA ASP A 73 -11.49 -5.50 22.70
C ASP A 73 -10.18 -6.30 22.71
N ALA A 74 -9.71 -6.72 21.54
CA ALA A 74 -8.44 -7.44 21.40
C ALA A 74 -7.23 -6.59 21.80
N ILE A 75 -7.24 -5.29 21.46
CA ILE A 75 -6.22 -4.34 21.92
C ILE A 75 -6.27 -4.17 23.45
N GLN A 76 -7.46 -4.09 24.04
CA GLN A 76 -7.63 -3.93 25.49
C GLN A 76 -7.13 -5.16 26.27
N VAL A 77 -7.40 -6.37 25.79
CA VAL A 77 -6.86 -7.62 26.33
C VAL A 77 -5.33 -7.57 26.33
N THR A 78 -4.74 -7.22 25.19
CA THR A 78 -3.27 -7.11 25.05
C THR A 78 -2.68 -6.05 26.00
N MET A 79 -3.33 -4.89 26.14
CA MET A 79 -2.88 -3.82 27.04
C MET A 79 -3.03 -4.18 28.52
N SER A 80 -3.92 -5.10 28.86
CA SER A 80 -4.09 -5.63 30.22
C SER A 80 -3.00 -6.62 30.62
N GLY A 81 -2.08 -6.94 29.69
CA GLY A 81 -0.99 -7.90 29.91
C GLY A 81 -1.44 -9.36 29.79
N GLU A 82 -2.63 -9.60 29.24
CA GLU A 82 -3.09 -10.95 28.90
C GLU A 82 -2.38 -11.47 27.64
N ASP A 83 -2.53 -12.76 27.35
CA ASP A 83 -1.86 -13.41 26.21
C ASP A 83 -2.51 -13.01 24.86
N PRO A 84 -1.79 -12.29 23.98
CA PRO A 84 -2.33 -11.89 22.68
C PRO A 84 -2.32 -13.01 21.64
N SER A 85 -1.79 -14.21 21.96
CA SER A 85 -1.64 -15.32 21.00
C SER A 85 -2.97 -15.81 20.40
N TYR A 86 -4.09 -15.55 21.08
CA TYR A 86 -5.43 -15.93 20.64
C TYR A 86 -6.11 -14.90 19.75
N ILE A 87 -5.53 -13.72 19.56
CA ILE A 87 -6.12 -12.65 18.75
C ILE A 87 -5.92 -12.99 17.28
N PRO A 88 -6.98 -13.31 16.52
CA PRO A 88 -6.83 -13.64 15.11
C PRO A 88 -6.55 -12.36 14.33
N LEU A 89 -5.38 -12.31 13.68
CA LEU A 89 -5.05 -11.27 12.71
C LEU A 89 -5.08 -11.86 11.31
N LEU A 90 -5.50 -11.04 10.35
CA LEU A 90 -5.43 -11.36 8.92
C LEU A 90 -4.52 -10.34 8.24
N PRO A 91 -3.19 -10.52 8.31
CA PRO A 91 -2.25 -9.55 7.78
C PRO A 91 -2.34 -9.45 6.26
N MET A 92 -2.24 -8.22 5.79
CA MET A 92 -2.15 -7.84 4.40
C MET A 92 -1.04 -6.83 4.23
N GLY A 93 -0.45 -6.74 3.05
CA GLY A 93 0.63 -5.79 2.85
C GLY A 93 1.28 -5.91 1.50
N PHE A 94 2.26 -5.05 1.31
CA PHE A 94 3.08 -5.07 0.11
C PHE A 94 4.48 -4.55 0.37
N ALA A 95 5.42 -5.05 -0.42
CA ALA A 95 6.78 -4.57 -0.49
C ALA A 95 7.07 -3.99 -1.86
N ILE A 96 7.77 -2.87 -1.89
CA ILE A 96 8.21 -2.19 -3.12
C ILE A 96 9.72 -2.10 -3.07
N PHE A 97 10.37 -2.64 -4.09
CA PHE A 97 11.80 -2.53 -4.29
C PHE A 97 12.09 -1.79 -5.59
N PRO A 98 13.10 -0.91 -5.64
CA PRO A 98 13.54 -0.33 -6.89
C PRO A 98 13.97 -1.44 -7.84
N ALA A 99 13.48 -1.43 -9.08
CA ALA A 99 13.99 -2.35 -10.09
C ALA A 99 15.36 -1.83 -10.53
N THR A 100 16.41 -2.59 -10.26
CA THR A 100 17.72 -2.29 -10.85
C THR A 100 17.62 -2.57 -12.34
N SER A 101 17.59 -1.53 -13.18
CA SER A 101 17.80 -1.72 -14.61
C SER A 101 19.22 -2.23 -14.81
N PRO A 102 19.46 -3.40 -15.41
CA PRO A 102 20.80 -3.69 -15.91
C PRO A 102 21.12 -2.61 -16.95
N SER A 103 22.15 -1.80 -16.68
CA SER A 103 22.69 -0.81 -17.62
C SER A 103 22.93 -1.45 -18.99
N PRO A 104 22.73 -0.71 -20.11
CA PRO A 104 22.94 -1.24 -21.46
C PRO A 104 24.44 -1.49 -21.67
N GLY A 105 24.84 -2.76 -21.65
CA GLY A 105 26.23 -3.15 -21.69
C GLY A 105 26.44 -4.54 -22.28
N ALA A 106 25.89 -4.79 -23.46
CA ALA A 106 26.30 -5.88 -24.36
C ALA A 106 25.86 -5.63 -25.81
N THR A 107 26.62 -4.77 -26.50
CA THR A 107 27.11 -4.91 -27.88
C THR A 107 26.31 -5.70 -28.93
N SER A 108 25.87 -4.96 -29.96
CA SER A 108 25.95 -5.21 -31.42
C SER A 108 25.34 -6.48 -32.05
N SER A 109 24.31 -6.29 -32.88
CA SER A 109 24.25 -6.81 -34.27
C SER A 109 22.93 -6.42 -34.93
N ASP A 110 23.02 -5.46 -35.86
CA ASP A 110 22.25 -5.33 -37.12
C ASP A 110 20.76 -5.68 -37.14
N THR A 111 19.92 -4.66 -37.22
CA THR A 111 18.76 -4.72 -38.15
C THR A 111 18.36 -3.34 -38.62
N THR A 112 18.65 -3.06 -39.88
CA THR A 112 18.07 -1.99 -40.68
C THR A 112 16.56 -2.15 -40.78
N SER A 113 15.77 -1.17 -40.35
CA SER A 113 14.59 -0.67 -41.10
C SER A 113 13.92 0.54 -40.44
N ASN A 114 14.02 1.66 -41.16
CA ASN A 114 12.98 2.66 -41.45
C ASN A 114 12.00 3.08 -40.33
N GLY A 115 12.40 4.12 -39.59
CA GLY A 115 11.78 5.45 -39.63
C GLY A 115 10.29 5.61 -39.34
N GLU A 116 9.96 5.87 -38.07
CA GLU A 116 8.89 6.79 -37.63
C GLU A 116 9.34 7.47 -36.32
N THR A 117 9.88 8.68 -36.40
CA THR A 117 10.39 9.45 -35.27
C THR A 117 9.26 10.17 -34.53
N SER A 118 8.92 9.72 -33.32
CA SER A 118 8.29 10.55 -32.30
C SER A 118 9.38 11.10 -31.37
N PRO A 119 9.45 12.40 -31.06
CA PRO A 119 10.48 12.95 -30.19
C PRO A 119 10.04 12.76 -28.74
N GLY A 120 10.33 11.60 -28.18
CA GLY A 120 10.28 11.32 -26.75
C GLY A 120 11.59 10.67 -26.36
N ASN A 121 12.45 11.42 -25.66
CA ASN A 121 13.80 11.08 -25.21
C ASN A 121 14.06 9.57 -25.01
N ALA A 122 14.86 8.97 -25.90
CA ALA A 122 15.22 7.55 -25.89
C ALA A 122 16.43 7.25 -24.97
N ASP A 123 16.51 7.88 -23.80
CA ASP A 123 17.64 7.66 -22.88
C ASP A 123 17.29 7.84 -21.40
N GLU A 124 16.02 7.63 -21.02
CA GLU A 124 15.65 7.45 -19.62
C GLU A 124 15.48 5.95 -19.35
N PRO A 125 16.32 5.34 -18.48
CA PRO A 125 16.05 3.98 -18.03
C PRO A 125 14.67 3.99 -17.38
N ALA A 126 13.76 3.16 -17.88
CA ALA A 126 12.46 2.97 -17.25
C ALA A 126 12.71 2.49 -15.81
N THR A 127 12.68 3.43 -14.87
CA THR A 127 12.94 3.18 -13.45
C THR A 127 11.68 2.55 -12.90
N GLY A 128 11.58 1.23 -13.06
CA GLY A 128 10.48 0.43 -12.55
C GLY A 128 10.64 0.13 -11.06
N CYS A 129 9.65 -0.55 -10.50
CA CYS A 129 9.76 -1.18 -9.18
C CYS A 129 9.24 -2.62 -9.23
N LEU A 130 9.82 -3.46 -8.39
CA LEU A 130 9.25 -4.77 -8.07
C LEU A 130 8.23 -4.57 -6.94
N LEU A 131 6.96 -4.83 -7.24
CA LEU A 131 5.88 -4.85 -6.28
C LEU A 131 5.57 -6.29 -5.88
N THR A 132 5.67 -6.60 -4.60
CA THR A 132 5.23 -7.88 -4.01
C THR A 132 4.05 -7.60 -3.10
N VAL A 133 2.94 -8.32 -3.26
CA VAL A 133 1.74 -8.18 -2.42
C VAL A 133 1.50 -9.50 -1.68
N GLY A 134 1.25 -9.42 -0.38
CA GLY A 134 0.90 -10.55 0.48
C GLY A 134 -0.44 -10.30 1.17
N MET A 135 -1.30 -11.31 1.22
CA MET A 135 -2.63 -11.18 1.81
C MET A 135 -3.06 -12.50 2.44
N GLN A 136 -3.47 -12.44 3.70
CA GLN A 136 -4.14 -13.53 4.39
C GLN A 136 -5.65 -13.27 4.40
N VAL A 137 -6.44 -14.25 3.92
CA VAL A 137 -7.90 -14.13 3.92
C VAL A 137 -8.51 -15.32 4.65
N LEU A 138 -9.42 -15.04 5.57
CA LEU A 138 -10.22 -16.06 6.21
C LEU A 138 -11.44 -16.38 5.35
N ALA A 139 -11.43 -17.55 4.71
CA ALA A 139 -12.54 -18.01 3.90
C ALA A 139 -13.74 -18.50 4.75
N SER A 140 -13.46 -19.09 5.90
CA SER A 140 -14.47 -19.51 6.87
C SER A 140 -13.83 -19.66 8.25
N ALA A 141 -14.56 -19.25 9.29
CA ALA A 141 -14.18 -19.50 10.67
C ALA A 141 -14.40 -20.97 11.09
N VAL A 142 -15.06 -21.78 10.25
CA VAL A 142 -15.31 -23.20 10.51
C VAL A 142 -14.25 -24.03 9.77
N PRO A 143 -13.38 -24.78 10.47
CA PRO A 143 -12.28 -25.53 9.84
C PRO A 143 -12.73 -26.58 8.80
N SER A 144 -13.95 -27.10 8.94
CA SER A 144 -14.54 -28.09 8.04
C SER A 144 -15.33 -27.48 6.87
N ALA A 145 -15.48 -26.16 6.83
CA ALA A 145 -16.21 -25.50 5.76
C ALA A 145 -15.42 -25.60 4.45
N LYS A 146 -16.10 -26.06 3.41
CA LYS A 146 -15.53 -26.07 2.07
C LYS A 146 -15.54 -24.65 1.51
N LEU A 147 -14.40 -24.24 0.94
CA LEU A 147 -14.31 -23.08 0.08
C LEU A 147 -15.33 -23.22 -1.05
N ASN A 148 -16.25 -22.27 -1.17
CA ASN A 148 -17.20 -22.23 -2.26
C ASN A 148 -16.66 -21.32 -3.38
N LEU A 149 -17.19 -21.49 -4.60
CA LEU A 149 -16.74 -20.73 -5.77
C LEU A 149 -16.94 -19.22 -5.59
N SER A 150 -18.01 -18.80 -4.91
CA SER A 150 -18.32 -17.40 -4.64
C SER A 150 -17.24 -16.73 -3.77
N SER A 151 -16.79 -17.40 -2.71
CA SER A 151 -15.69 -16.93 -1.86
C SER A 151 -14.39 -16.79 -2.65
N VAL A 152 -14.07 -17.74 -3.54
CA VAL A 152 -12.88 -17.67 -4.40
C VAL A 152 -12.97 -16.48 -5.35
N THR A 153 -14.14 -16.25 -5.98
CA THR A 153 -14.35 -15.09 -6.85
C THR A 153 -14.22 -13.77 -6.10
N ALA A 154 -14.79 -13.68 -4.89
CA ALA A 154 -14.66 -12.49 -4.04
C ALA A 154 -13.20 -12.21 -3.66
N ILE A 155 -12.45 -13.24 -3.26
CA ILE A 155 -11.01 -13.13 -2.93
C ILE A 155 -10.23 -12.64 -4.15
N ASN A 156 -10.44 -13.25 -5.32
CA ASN A 156 -9.75 -12.86 -6.54
C ASN A 156 -10.05 -11.40 -6.93
N SER A 157 -11.32 -10.99 -6.84
CA SER A 157 -11.73 -9.60 -7.07
C SER A 157 -11.02 -8.64 -6.11
N HIS A 158 -10.92 -9.01 -4.83
CA HIS A 158 -10.24 -8.21 -3.81
C HIS A 158 -8.74 -8.05 -4.09
N ILE A 159 -8.06 -9.13 -4.49
CA ILE A 159 -6.64 -9.11 -4.89
C ILE A 159 -6.44 -8.18 -6.08
N CYS A 160 -7.23 -8.37 -7.14
CA CYS A 160 -7.13 -7.56 -8.37
C CYS A 160 -7.35 -6.08 -8.09
N ASN A 161 -8.38 -5.75 -7.29
CA ASN A 161 -8.66 -4.36 -6.91
C ASN A 161 -7.50 -3.75 -6.10
N THR A 162 -6.96 -4.49 -5.12
CA THR A 162 -5.83 -4.04 -4.29
C THR A 162 -4.59 -3.76 -5.16
N ILE A 163 -4.23 -4.69 -6.05
CA ILE A 163 -3.09 -4.50 -6.96
C ILE A 163 -3.32 -3.30 -7.89
N HIS A 164 -4.53 -3.16 -8.42
CA HIS A 164 -4.89 -2.06 -9.30
C HIS A 164 -4.76 -0.70 -8.59
N GLN A 165 -5.23 -0.60 -7.35
CA GLN A 165 -5.09 0.60 -6.54
C GLN A 165 -3.61 0.93 -6.26
N ILE A 166 -2.82 -0.05 -5.83
CA ILE A 166 -1.37 0.15 -5.57
C ILE A 166 -0.68 0.63 -6.84
N THR A 167 -0.94 -0.03 -7.97
CA THR A 167 -0.35 0.34 -9.26
C THR A 167 -0.75 1.75 -9.68
N THR A 168 -2.01 2.13 -9.48
CA THR A 168 -2.51 3.47 -9.80
C THR A 168 -1.84 4.53 -8.92
N ALA A 169 -1.72 4.28 -7.61
CA ALA A 169 -1.03 5.17 -6.69
C ALA A 169 0.46 5.33 -7.04
N LEU A 170 1.12 4.26 -7.50
CA LEU A 170 2.51 4.32 -7.96
C LEU A 170 2.69 5.14 -9.23
N LYS A 171 1.74 5.04 -10.18
CA LYS A 171 1.77 5.81 -11.42
C LYS A 171 1.37 7.28 -11.24
N GLY A 172 0.50 7.57 -10.27
CA GLY A 172 -0.06 8.91 -10.03
C GLY A 172 0.85 9.90 -9.31
N ALA A 173 2.01 9.50 -8.78
CA ALA A 173 2.93 10.39 -8.07
C ALA A 173 3.76 11.32 -9.00
N GLY A 174 3.59 11.22 -10.33
CA GLY A 174 4.30 12.03 -11.33
C GLY A 174 3.53 13.24 -11.89
N GLY A 175 2.34 13.57 -11.38
CA GLY A 175 1.48 14.62 -11.94
C GLY A 175 1.60 15.99 -11.26
N GLY A 176 2.49 16.84 -11.78
CA GLY A 176 2.41 18.32 -11.79
C GLY A 176 1.98 19.06 -10.51
N ARG A 177 2.96 19.50 -9.70
CA ARG A 177 2.83 20.78 -8.97
C ARG A 177 3.14 21.91 -9.94
N THR A 178 2.15 22.41 -10.67
CA THR A 178 2.22 23.78 -11.20
C THR A 178 1.90 24.74 -10.07
N GLU A 179 2.94 25.37 -9.55
CA GLU A 179 2.86 26.57 -8.71
C GLU A 179 2.04 27.64 -9.45
N PRO A 180 0.95 28.19 -8.87
CA PRO A 180 0.29 29.34 -9.46
C PRO A 180 1.19 30.57 -9.29
N ALA A 181 1.67 31.10 -10.42
CA ALA A 181 2.46 32.32 -10.49
C ALA A 181 1.75 33.49 -9.78
N PRO A 182 2.47 34.37 -9.06
CA PRO A 182 1.88 35.53 -8.42
C PRO A 182 1.37 36.50 -9.48
N ALA A 183 0.08 36.83 -9.40
CA ALA A 183 -0.55 37.87 -10.21
C ALA A 183 0.17 39.21 -9.94
N GLY A 184 0.84 39.72 -10.97
CA GLY A 184 1.36 41.08 -10.99
C GLY A 184 0.22 42.07 -10.85
N SER A 185 0.37 42.99 -9.91
CA SER A 185 -0.49 44.16 -9.74
C SER A 185 -0.40 45.06 -10.97
N ASP A 186 -1.54 45.27 -11.64
CA ASP A 186 -1.75 46.38 -12.56
C ASP A 186 -1.47 47.71 -11.86
N GLN A 187 -0.72 48.59 -12.53
CA GLN A 187 -0.65 50.02 -12.27
C GLN A 187 -1.08 50.77 -13.53
#